data_AF-A0A968NZS6-F1
#
_entry.id   AF-A0A968NZS6-F1
#
_cell.length_a   1.000
_cell.length_b   1.000
_cell.length_c   1.000
_cell.angle_alpha   90.00
_cell.angle_beta   90.00
_cell.angle_gamma   90.00
#
_symmetry.space_group_name_H-M   'P 1'
#
loop_
_entity.id
_entity.type
_entity.pdbx_description
1 polymer ?
#
loop_
_entity_poly.entity_id
_entity_poly.type
_entity_poly.pdbx_seq_one_letter_code
_entity_poly.pdbx_strand_id
1 'polypeptide(L)'
;MLLEPLQNGEIVDIVAPASRCTDEELKNGLKVLRELGFVPRVPKNLFGGKTYLFANSDAERLRQLKSALYAPDSKLIWCVRGGYGALR
;
A
#
# COMPACT_ATOMS: atom_id res chain seq x y z
N MET A 1 6.17 10.39 -21.07
CA MET A 1 5.60 9.06 -20.77
C MET A 1 4.23 9.28 -20.16
N LEU A 2 3.16 8.83 -20.82
CA LEU A 2 1.80 8.89 -20.28
C LEU A 2 1.46 7.51 -19.71
N LEU A 3 0.86 7.47 -18.53
CA LEU A 3 0.33 6.23 -17.97
C LEU A 3 -0.95 5.85 -18.71
N GLU A 4 -1.16 4.56 -18.92
CA GLU A 4 -2.39 4.03 -19.50
C GLU A 4 -3.54 4.12 -18.48
N PRO A 5 -4.79 4.32 -18.93
CA PRO A 5 -5.95 4.25 -18.05
C PRO A 5 -6.08 2.87 -17.41
N LEU A 6 -6.37 2.85 -16.11
CA LEU A 6 -6.54 1.62 -15.35
C LEU A 6 -7.73 0.80 -15.85
N GLN A 7 -7.59 -0.52 -15.80
CA GLN A 7 -8.58 -1.49 -16.24
C GLN A 7 -9.07 -2.38 -15.09
N ASN A 8 -10.26 -2.96 -15.26
CA ASN A 8 -10.78 -3.97 -14.33
C ASN A 8 -9.84 -5.19 -14.29
N GLY A 9 -9.62 -5.74 -13.09
CA GLY A 9 -8.73 -6.85 -12.83
C GLY A 9 -7.27 -6.47 -12.59
N GLU A 10 -6.90 -5.19 -12.69
CA GLU A 10 -5.52 -4.76 -12.47
C GLU A 10 -5.08 -4.86 -11.01
N ILE A 11 -3.78 -5.15 -10.83
CA ILE A 11 -3.16 -5.26 -9.51
C ILE A 11 -2.90 -3.87 -8.94
N VAL A 12 -3.35 -3.70 -7.70
CA VAL A 12 -3.07 -2.51 -6.90
C VAL A 12 -2.19 -2.89 -5.73
N ASP A 13 -0.94 -2.42 -5.74
CA ASP A 13 -0.01 -2.65 -4.63
C ASP A 13 -0.35 -1.75 -3.45
N ILE A 14 -0.56 -2.36 -2.28
CA ILE A 14 -0.89 -1.65 -1.05
C ILE A 14 0.37 -1.42 -0.22
N VAL A 15 0.65 -0.15 0.08
CA VAL A 15 1.84 0.25 0.83
C VAL A 15 1.49 1.17 2.00
N ALA A 16 2.34 1.19 3.01
CA ALA A 16 2.20 2.08 4.16
C ALA A 16 3.49 2.88 4.40
N PRO A 17 3.86 3.81 3.51
CA PRO A 17 5.10 4.56 3.63
C PRO A 17 5.04 5.59 4.77
N ALA A 18 3.87 5.90 5.33
CA ALA A 18 3.71 6.84 6.44
C ALA A 18 3.15 6.13 7.68
N SER A 19 1.96 6.52 8.14
CA SER A 19 1.36 5.99 9.37
C SER A 19 0.56 4.70 9.13
N ARG A 20 0.38 3.90 10.19
CA ARG A 20 -0.52 2.75 10.22
C ARG A 20 -2.00 3.19 10.23
N CYS A 21 -2.87 2.48 9.51
CA CYS A 21 -4.32 2.50 9.77
C CYS A 21 -4.74 1.30 10.63
N THR A 22 -5.95 1.32 11.18
CA THR A 22 -6.50 0.17 11.88
C THR A 22 -6.75 -0.99 10.92
N ASP A 23 -6.80 -2.21 11.46
CA ASP A 23 -7.04 -3.41 10.65
C ASP A 23 -8.45 -3.38 10.02
N GLU A 24 -9.41 -2.74 10.67
CA GLU A 24 -10.77 -2.54 10.16
C GLU A 24 -10.79 -1.54 8.99
N GLU A 25 -10.10 -0.40 9.11
CA GLU A 25 -9.95 0.56 8.02
C GLU A 25 -9.27 -0.08 6.81
N LEU A 26 -8.21 -0.88 7.03
CA LEU A 26 -7.55 -1.63 5.95
C LEU A 26 -8.55 -2.59 5.28
N LYS A 27 -9.26 -3.41 6.06
CA LYS A 27 -10.24 -4.36 5.54
C LYS A 27 -11.31 -3.68 4.68
N ASN A 28 -11.84 -2.55 5.16
CA ASN A 28 -12.86 -1.78 4.45
C ASN A 28 -12.31 -1.15 3.16
N GLY A 29 -11.11 -0.56 3.19
CA GLY A 29 -10.46 -0.03 1.98
C GLY A 29 -10.18 -1.11 0.93
N LEU A 30 -9.72 -2.28 1.35
CA LEU A 30 -9.51 -3.42 0.45
C LEU A 30 -10.84 -3.94 -0.14
N LYS A 31 -11.95 -3.84 0.58
CA LYS A 31 -13.29 -4.19 0.07
C LYS A 31 -13.67 -3.24 -1.07
N VAL A 32 -13.53 -1.93 -0.85
CA VAL A 32 -13.83 -0.90 -1.87
C VAL A 32 -12.98 -1.11 -3.12
N LEU A 33 -11.67 -1.36 -2.99
CA LEU A 33 -10.82 -1.62 -4.16
C LEU A 33 -11.29 -2.83 -4.98
N ARG A 34 -11.73 -3.91 -4.30
CA ARG A 34 -12.30 -5.08 -4.99
C ARG A 34 -13.64 -4.76 -5.66
N GLU A 35 -14.50 -3.97 -5.03
CA GLU A 35 -15.78 -3.53 -5.62
C GLU A 35 -15.57 -2.61 -6.83
N LEU A 36 -14.48 -1.85 -6.86
CA LEU A 36 -14.03 -1.07 -8.02
C LEU A 36 -13.39 -1.94 -9.13
N GLY A 37 -13.26 -3.25 -8.91
CA GLY A 37 -12.72 -4.19 -9.90
C GLY A 37 -11.23 -4.46 -9.78
N PHE A 38 -10.54 -3.91 -8.79
CA PHE A 38 -9.10 -4.12 -8.65
C PHE A 38 -8.75 -5.37 -7.84
N VAL A 39 -7.50 -5.81 -7.96
CA VAL A 39 -6.91 -6.93 -7.20
C VAL A 39 -5.85 -6.38 -6.23
N PRO A 40 -6.20 -6.12 -4.95
CA PRO A 40 -5.24 -5.59 -3.99
C PRO A 40 -4.17 -6.61 -3.61
N ARG A 41 -2.90 -6.25 -3.78
CA ARG A 41 -1.74 -7.02 -3.29
C ARG A 41 -1.20 -6.38 -2.02
N VAL A 42 -1.28 -7.12 -0.90
CA VAL A 42 -0.93 -6.62 0.43
C VAL A 42 0.29 -7.39 0.98
N PRO A 43 1.39 -6.71 1.35
CA PRO A 43 2.50 -7.34 2.04
C PRO A 43 2.05 -7.99 3.36
N LYS A 44 2.49 -9.23 3.64
CA LYS A 44 2.16 -9.94 4.90
C LYS A 44 2.55 -9.16 6.15
N ASN A 45 3.60 -8.36 6.04
CA ASN A 45 4.18 -7.53 7.09
C ASN A 45 3.98 -6.03 6.82
N LEU A 46 2.89 -5.65 6.14
CA LEU A 46 2.54 -4.24 5.86
C LEU A 46 2.68 -3.35 7.11
N PHE A 47 2.24 -3.87 8.25
CA PHE A 47 2.42 -3.22 9.53
C PHE A 47 3.40 -3.94 10.44
N GLY A 48 4.22 -3.16 11.14
CA GLY A 48 5.13 -3.65 12.17
C GLY A 48 4.41 -3.92 13.49
N GLY A 49 5.21 -4.09 14.55
CA GLY A 49 4.71 -4.18 15.92
C GLY A 49 3.86 -2.98 16.35
N LYS A 50 3.01 -3.17 17.37
CA LYS A 50 2.09 -2.13 17.85
C LYS A 50 2.80 -0.92 18.48
N THR A 51 4.09 -1.03 18.78
CA THR A 51 4.91 0.03 19.40
C THR A 51 5.60 0.94 18.39
N TYR A 52 5.54 0.66 17.09
CA TYR A 52 6.10 1.55 16.08
C TYR A 52 5.28 2.85 16.01
N LEU A 53 5.98 3.98 15.91
CA LEU A 53 5.36 5.30 15.72
C LEU A 53 4.66 5.42 14.35
N PHE A 54 5.20 4.73 13.34
CA PHE A 54 4.71 4.71 11.96
C PHE A 54 4.22 3.32 11.56
N ALA A 55 3.88 3.12 10.29
CA ALA A 55 3.37 1.83 9.81
C ALA A 55 4.33 0.66 10.07
N ASN A 56 5.63 0.90 9.94
CA ASN A 56 6.69 -0.07 10.19
C ASN A 56 8.03 0.67 10.39
N SER A 57 9.11 -0.08 10.60
CA SER A 57 10.47 0.50 10.55
C SER A 57 10.76 1.17 9.20
N ASP A 58 11.65 2.17 9.19
CA ASP A 58 12.00 2.93 7.99
C ASP A 58 12.50 2.02 6.86
N ALA A 59 13.37 1.06 7.21
CA ALA A 59 13.89 0.08 6.27
C ALA A 59 12.80 -0.81 5.66
N GLU A 60 11.82 -1.21 6.46
CA GLU A 60 10.71 -2.04 6.01
C GLU A 60 9.75 -1.27 5.10
N ARG A 61 9.37 -0.04 5.49
CA ARG A 61 8.53 0.84 4.67
C ARG A 61 9.18 1.14 3.32
N LEU A 62 10.48 1.44 3.30
CA LEU A 62 11.24 1.65 2.07
C LEU A 62 11.27 0.39 1.20
N ARG A 63 11.49 -0.79 1.80
CA ARG A 63 11.51 -2.04 1.04
C ARG A 63 10.17 -2.32 0.37
N GLN A 64 9.06 -2.18 1.11
CA GLN A 64 7.72 -2.40 0.58
C GLN A 64 7.38 -1.42 -0.55
N LEU A 65 7.73 -0.13 -0.37
CA LEU A 65 7.53 0.88 -1.41
C LEU A 65 8.36 0.57 -2.66
N LYS A 66 9.63 0.20 -2.52
CA LYS A 66 10.47 -0.21 -3.66
C LYS A 66 9.90 -1.44 -4.36
N SER A 67 9.46 -2.45 -3.62
CA SER A 67 8.85 -3.64 -4.21
C SER A 67 7.61 -3.31 -5.04
N ALA A 68 6.77 -2.38 -4.58
CA ALA A 68 5.62 -1.90 -5.35
C ALA A 68 6.04 -1.07 -6.59
N LEU A 69 7.03 -0.18 -6.44
CA LEU A 69 7.54 0.65 -7.55
C LEU A 69 8.21 -0.16 -8.66
N TYR A 70 8.84 -1.28 -8.31
CA TYR A 70 9.53 -2.16 -9.25
C TYR A 70 8.69 -3.38 -9.66
N ALA A 71 7.44 -3.46 -9.22
CA ALA A 71 6.55 -4.52 -9.63
C ALA A 71 6.23 -4.41 -11.13
N PRO A 72 6.54 -5.41 -11.97
CA PRO A 72 6.31 -5.34 -13.41
C PRO A 72 4.82 -5.48 -13.78
N ASP A 73 4.00 -5.93 -12.84
CA ASP A 73 2.60 -6.33 -13.02
C ASP A 73 1.60 -5.41 -12.31
N SER A 74 2.07 -4.41 -11.56
CA SER A 74 1.20 -3.42 -10.91
C SER A 74 1.20 -2.11 -11.67
N LYS A 75 -0.02 -1.60 -11.93
CA LYS A 75 -0.25 -0.33 -12.63
C LYS A 75 -0.61 0.80 -11.67
N LEU A 76 -0.85 0.48 -10.39
CA LEU A 76 -1.25 1.43 -9.37
C LEU A 76 -0.68 1.04 -8.00
N ILE A 77 -0.14 2.02 -7.27
CA ILE A 77 0.28 1.89 -5.88
C ILE A 77 -0.66 2.72 -5.01
N TRP A 78 -1.25 2.10 -3.99
CA TRP A 78 -2.15 2.76 -3.05
C TRP A 78 -1.52 2.86 -1.66
N CYS A 79 -1.34 4.09 -1.18
CA CYS A 79 -0.88 4.36 0.18
C CYS A 79 -2.05 4.26 1.16
N VAL A 80 -1.94 3.42 2.19
CA VAL A 80 -3.04 3.20 3.16
C VAL A 80 -3.51 4.47 3.87
N ARG A 81 -2.58 5.39 4.18
CA ARG A 81 -2.87 6.74 4.69
C ARG A 81 -1.62 7.62 4.64
N GLY A 82 -1.82 8.93 4.81
CA GLY A 82 -0.74 9.90 4.99
C GLY A 82 -0.12 9.89 6.39
N GLY A 83 0.60 10.97 6.72
CA GLY A 83 1.34 11.16 7.97
C GLY A 83 2.80 11.51 7.72
N TYR A 84 3.56 11.71 8.80
CA TYR A 84 4.95 12.20 8.72
C TYR A 84 5.99 11.11 8.45
N GLY A 85 5.62 9.82 8.51
CA GLY A 85 6.57 8.72 8.33
C GLY A 85 7.27 8.73 6.97
N ALA A 86 6.63 9.23 5.91
CA ALA A 86 7.20 9.27 4.57
C ALA A 86 8.38 10.25 4.42
N LEU A 87 8.61 11.13 5.40
CA LEU A 87 9.76 12.05 5.44
C LEU A 87 11.04 11.40 6.01
N ARG A 88 10.94 10.15 6.48
CA ARG A 88 12.03 9.42 7.15
C ARG A 88 12.78 8.51 6.19
#